data_AF-A0A3S3NAW2-F1
#
_entry.id   AF-A0A3S3NAW2-F1
#
_cell.length_a   1.000
_cell.length_b   1.000
_cell.length_c   1.000
_cell.angle_alpha   90.00
_cell.angle_beta   90.00
_cell.angle_gamma   90.00
#
_symmetry.space_group_name_H-M   'P 1'
#
loop_
_entity.id
_entity.type
_entity.pdbx_description
1 polymer ?
#
loop_
_entity_poly.entity_id
_entity_poly.type
_entity_poly.pdbx_seq_one_letter_code
_entity_poly.pdbx_strand_id
1 'polypeptide(L)'
;METTSAHQKGVIDNNIVTNIVKDRKNSLLLNTNALNIIWGGASTKERYWRRRKDDSSDVIELVGVYWLEVSGKVPLIKLTPNTTYNLSFSLKFTETPSGWDNSLVIFKLQLPGQKAVSKAEKLATYLNDKEWLDAPEGGLEFSVTQDSSGMLTFTMYEIECEAWKKGLLIKDVKIIPQN
;
A
#
# COMPACT_ATOMS: atom_id res chain seq x y z
N MET A 1 17.72 -11.87 24.12
CA MET A 1 17.96 -10.91 23.02
C MET A 1 16.85 -11.11 22.02
N GLU A 2 15.83 -10.24 22.01
CA GLU A 2 14.80 -10.30 20.97
C GLU A 2 15.43 -9.85 19.66
N THR A 3 15.53 -10.76 18.70
CA THR A 3 15.89 -10.43 17.33
C THR A 3 14.74 -9.64 16.74
N THR A 4 14.72 -8.32 16.96
CA THR A 4 13.72 -7.45 16.36
C THR A 4 13.91 -7.48 14.86
N SER A 5 13.09 -8.28 14.19
CA SER A 5 13.06 -8.44 12.74
C SER A 5 13.13 -7.08 12.05
N ALA A 6 13.91 -6.95 10.97
CA ALA A 6 13.98 -5.74 10.14
C ALA A 6 12.71 -5.56 9.29
N HIS A 7 11.55 -5.80 9.89
CA HIS A 7 10.25 -5.77 9.24
C HIS A 7 9.30 -4.99 10.13
N GLN A 8 8.64 -3.99 9.56
CA GLN A 8 7.47 -3.42 10.20
C GLN A 8 6.35 -4.44 10.07
N LYS A 9 5.66 -4.72 11.19
CA LYS A 9 4.40 -5.45 11.19
C LYS A 9 3.25 -4.46 11.25
N GLY A 10 2.32 -4.58 10.32
CA GLY A 10 1.12 -3.76 10.27
C GLY A 10 0.19 -4.07 11.43
N VAL A 11 -0.31 -3.03 12.09
CA VAL A 11 -1.32 -3.13 13.17
C VAL A 11 -2.64 -2.60 12.62
N ILE A 12 -3.66 -3.46 12.53
CA ILE A 12 -4.97 -3.10 11.98
C ILE A 12 -5.74 -2.17 12.91
N ASP A 13 -5.69 -2.44 14.21
CA ASP A 13 -6.48 -1.72 15.20
C ASP A 13 -6.08 -0.24 15.24
N ASN A 14 -7.09 0.64 15.21
CA ASN A 14 -6.95 2.10 15.18
C ASN A 14 -6.20 2.71 13.98
N ASN A 15 -5.72 1.89 13.03
CA ASN A 15 -4.99 2.36 11.84
C ASN A 15 -5.77 2.18 10.53
N ILE A 16 -6.97 1.60 10.60
CA ILE A 16 -7.93 1.54 9.50
C ILE A 16 -9.14 2.39 9.88
N VAL A 17 -9.32 3.50 9.16
CA VAL A 17 -10.51 4.35 9.23
C VAL A 17 -11.56 3.81 8.28
N THR A 18 -12.78 3.62 8.78
CA THR A 18 -13.95 3.28 7.97
C THR A 18 -14.82 4.52 7.82
N ASN A 19 -15.08 4.90 6.58
CA ASN A 19 -16.02 5.96 6.24
C ASN A 19 -17.25 5.35 5.58
N ILE A 20 -18.40 6.01 5.68
CA ILE A 20 -19.61 5.64 4.95
C ILE A 20 -19.72 6.59 3.78
N VAL A 21 -19.76 6.05 2.56
CA VAL A 21 -19.94 6.83 1.33
C VAL A 21 -21.38 6.75 0.84
N LYS A 22 -21.66 7.33 -0.32
CA LYS A 22 -22.96 7.26 -0.99
C LYS A 22 -23.44 5.79 -1.06
N ASP A 23 -24.75 5.59 -0.95
CA ASP A 23 -25.41 4.28 -0.96
C ASP A 23 -25.10 3.38 0.26
N ARG A 24 -24.63 3.99 1.37
CA ARG A 24 -24.32 3.32 2.64
C ARG A 24 -23.26 2.21 2.51
N LYS A 25 -22.40 2.33 1.51
CA LYS A 25 -21.24 1.46 1.32
C LYS A 25 -20.09 1.98 2.19
N ASN A 26 -19.31 1.07 2.76
CA ASN A 26 -18.12 1.43 3.51
C ASN A 26 -16.97 1.75 2.54
N SER A 27 -16.15 2.75 2.84
CA SER A 27 -14.80 2.89 2.27
C SER A 27 -13.78 2.82 3.41
N LEU A 28 -12.58 2.32 3.10
CA LEU A 28 -11.52 2.17 4.08
C LEU A 28 -10.29 2.98 3.70
N LEU A 29 -9.67 3.60 4.70
CA LEU A 29 -8.40 4.27 4.61
C LEU A 29 -7.43 3.66 5.62
N LEU A 30 -6.35 3.07 5.14
CA LEU A 30 -5.31 2.42 5.94
C LEU A 30 -4.10 3.35 6.01
N ASN A 31 -3.73 3.81 7.20
CA ASN A 31 -2.51 4.59 7.35
C ASN A 31 -1.26 3.69 7.30
N THR A 32 -0.07 4.31 7.24
CA THR A 32 1.22 3.60 7.14
C THR A 32 1.55 2.65 8.31
N ASN A 33 0.86 2.75 9.46
CA ASN A 33 1.03 1.81 10.58
C ASN A 33 0.26 0.50 10.38
N ALA A 34 -0.76 0.48 9.51
CA ALA A 34 -1.47 -0.74 9.14
C ALA A 34 -0.70 -1.63 8.14
N LEU A 35 0.42 -1.13 7.61
CA LEU A 35 1.20 -1.79 6.56
C LEU A 35 2.35 -2.60 7.15
N ASN A 36 2.59 -3.78 6.59
CA ASN A 36 3.85 -4.51 6.72
C ASN A 36 4.86 -3.96 5.71
N ILE A 37 6.09 -3.74 6.15
CA ILE A 37 7.14 -3.14 5.31
C ILE A 37 8.42 -3.92 5.52
N ILE A 38 8.94 -4.56 4.46
CA ILE A 38 10.25 -5.22 4.49
C ILE A 38 11.33 -4.15 4.60
N TRP A 39 12.36 -4.44 5.41
CA TRP A 39 13.39 -3.47 5.82
C TRP A 39 12.83 -2.32 6.67
N GLY A 40 11.55 -2.38 7.02
CA GLY A 40 10.88 -1.41 7.88
C GLY A 40 11.00 -1.76 9.37
N GLY A 41 10.56 -0.83 10.21
CA GLY A 41 10.44 -1.05 11.66
C GLY A 41 11.51 -0.35 12.49
N ALA A 42 11.22 -0.21 13.79
CA ALA A 42 12.05 0.59 14.71
C ALA A 42 13.50 0.08 14.84
N SER A 43 13.72 -1.22 14.65
CA SER A 43 15.05 -1.85 14.73
C SER A 43 16.02 -1.36 13.64
N THR A 44 15.50 -0.89 12.51
CA THR A 44 16.32 -0.41 11.40
C THR A 44 16.82 1.01 11.59
N LYS A 45 16.32 1.73 12.63
CA LYS A 45 16.70 3.11 12.95
C LYS A 45 16.61 4.03 11.72
N GLU A 46 15.50 3.91 11.00
CA GLU A 46 15.17 4.68 9.79
C GLU A 46 16.13 4.52 8.59
N ARG A 47 16.98 3.49 8.60
CA ARG A 47 18.01 3.29 7.55
C ARG A 47 17.42 3.10 6.14
N TYR A 48 16.31 2.38 6.04
CA TYR A 48 15.71 1.98 4.76
C TYR A 48 14.38 2.68 4.52
N TRP A 49 13.65 2.96 5.60
CA TRP A 49 12.36 3.64 5.60
C TRP A 49 12.32 4.64 6.74
N ARG A 50 11.87 5.86 6.47
CA ARG A 50 11.80 6.94 7.45
C ARG A 50 10.38 7.46 7.58
N ARG A 51 9.90 7.60 8.81
CA ARG A 51 8.61 8.25 9.06
C ARG A 51 8.82 9.76 9.10
N ARG A 52 7.96 10.50 8.41
CA ARG A 52 8.01 11.97 8.39
C ARG A 52 6.66 12.56 8.04
N LYS A 53 6.58 13.89 8.10
CA LYS A 53 5.48 14.65 7.53
C LYS A 53 5.81 15.06 6.09
N ASP A 54 4.82 14.95 5.23
CA ASP A 54 4.74 15.67 3.94
C ASP A 54 3.53 16.59 4.04
N ASP A 55 3.78 17.89 4.11
CA ASP A 55 2.85 18.91 4.58
C ASP A 55 2.21 18.53 5.93
N SER A 56 0.91 18.25 5.95
CA SER A 56 0.15 17.83 7.15
C SER A 56 0.02 16.30 7.28
N SER A 57 0.39 15.54 6.24
CA SER A 57 0.17 14.10 6.16
C SER A 57 1.30 13.30 6.81
N ASP A 58 0.95 12.29 7.60
CA ASP A 58 1.91 11.29 8.08
C ASP A 58 2.25 10.32 6.94
N VAL A 59 3.53 10.26 6.58
CA VAL A 59 4.01 9.42 5.47
C VAL A 59 5.18 8.55 5.91
N ILE A 60 5.44 7.52 5.13
CA ILE A 60 6.68 6.75 5.21
C ILE A 60 7.44 6.89 3.90
N GLU A 61 8.69 7.35 4.02
CA GLU A 61 9.61 7.60 2.92
C GLU A 61 10.54 6.41 2.75
N LEU A 62 10.69 5.95 1.51
CA LEU A 62 11.71 4.99 1.11
C LEU A 62 13.06 5.69 0.99
N VAL A 63 13.94 5.50 1.98
CA VAL A 63 15.31 6.04 1.97
C VAL A 63 16.16 5.32 0.92
N GLY A 64 16.00 4.00 0.81
CA GLY A 64 16.77 3.21 -0.14
C GLY A 64 16.63 1.72 0.11
N VAL A 65 16.14 0.94 -0.86
CA VAL A 65 16.17 -0.54 -0.82
C VAL A 65 16.45 -1.13 -2.19
N TYR A 66 17.03 -2.32 -2.23
CA TYR A 66 17.14 -3.12 -3.44
C TYR A 66 15.83 -3.88 -3.70
N TRP A 67 15.28 -4.52 -2.66
CA TRP A 67 14.00 -5.23 -2.68
C TRP A 67 12.91 -4.41 -2.01
N LEU A 68 11.92 -4.00 -2.79
CA LEU A 68 10.75 -3.27 -2.35
C LEU A 68 9.60 -4.25 -2.12
N GLU A 69 9.07 -4.29 -0.90
CA GLU A 69 7.82 -4.98 -0.62
C GLU A 69 7.08 -4.28 0.54
N VAL A 70 5.85 -3.88 0.26
CA VAL A 70 4.90 -3.34 1.22
C VAL A 70 3.61 -4.14 1.10
N SER A 71 3.12 -4.70 2.19
CA SER A 71 1.91 -5.51 2.19
C SER A 71 0.96 -5.12 3.32
N GLY A 72 -0.26 -5.60 3.27
CA GLY A 72 -1.24 -5.35 4.31
C GLY A 72 -2.38 -6.34 4.24
N LYS A 73 -3.25 -6.26 5.24
CA LYS A 73 -4.44 -7.10 5.29
C LYS A 73 -5.60 -6.36 5.96
N VAL A 74 -6.81 -6.70 5.54
CA VAL A 74 -8.05 -6.09 6.00
C VAL A 74 -9.09 -7.17 6.27
N PRO A 75 -9.78 -7.15 7.42
CA PRO A 75 -10.92 -8.04 7.65
C PRO A 75 -12.04 -7.73 6.65
N LEU A 76 -12.50 -8.73 5.91
CA LEU A 76 -13.55 -8.55 4.90
C LEU A 76 -14.86 -8.02 5.50
N ILE A 77 -15.13 -8.33 6.78
CA ILE A 77 -16.27 -7.81 7.53
C ILE A 77 -16.29 -6.28 7.68
N LYS A 78 -15.17 -5.58 7.43
CA LYS A 78 -15.15 -4.10 7.39
C LYS A 78 -15.68 -3.54 6.07
N LEU A 79 -15.80 -4.35 5.03
CA LEU A 79 -16.33 -3.98 3.73
C LEU A 79 -17.81 -4.33 3.62
N THR A 80 -18.55 -3.57 2.84
CA THR A 80 -19.95 -3.87 2.50
C THR A 80 -20.01 -5.09 1.57
N PRO A 81 -20.78 -6.14 1.90
CA PRO A 81 -21.02 -7.28 1.01
C PRO A 81 -21.66 -6.90 -0.32
N ASN A 82 -21.56 -7.76 -1.33
CA ASN A 82 -22.09 -7.57 -2.69
C ASN A 82 -21.70 -6.22 -3.32
N THR A 83 -20.47 -5.78 -3.06
CA THR A 83 -19.96 -4.50 -3.53
C THR A 83 -18.62 -4.71 -4.21
N THR A 84 -18.45 -4.09 -5.37
CA THR A 84 -17.16 -4.02 -6.08
C THR A 84 -16.37 -2.83 -5.56
N TYR A 85 -15.07 -3.01 -5.37
CA TYR A 85 -14.15 -2.04 -4.83
C TYR A 85 -12.92 -1.89 -5.72
N ASN A 86 -12.28 -0.73 -5.61
CA ASN A 86 -10.91 -0.53 -6.05
C ASN A 86 -9.99 -0.36 -4.85
N LEU A 87 -8.84 -1.05 -4.87
CA LEU A 87 -7.73 -0.85 -3.95
C LEU A 87 -6.60 -0.08 -4.62
N SER A 88 -6.11 0.98 -3.99
CA SER A 88 -4.95 1.75 -4.46
C SER A 88 -4.09 2.26 -3.30
N PHE A 89 -2.82 2.55 -3.59
CA PHE A 89 -1.85 3.19 -2.71
C PHE A 89 -1.76 4.67 -3.09
N SER A 90 -1.86 5.57 -2.10
CA SER A 90 -1.50 6.97 -2.29
C SER A 90 0.00 7.16 -2.21
N LEU A 91 0.60 7.42 -3.37
CA LEU A 91 2.04 7.54 -3.58
C LEU A 91 2.40 8.97 -4.01
N LYS A 92 3.64 9.36 -3.71
CA LYS A 92 4.28 10.60 -4.19
C LYS A 92 5.78 10.39 -4.23
N PHE A 93 6.49 11.08 -5.12
CA PHE A 93 7.95 11.05 -5.13
C PHE A 93 8.55 12.28 -4.44
N THR A 94 9.68 12.09 -3.76
CA THR A 94 10.53 13.18 -3.26
C THR A 94 11.16 13.95 -4.43
N GLU A 95 11.82 15.08 -4.16
CA GLU A 95 12.49 15.89 -5.21
C GLU A 95 13.60 15.16 -5.97
N THR A 96 14.27 14.19 -5.35
CA THR A 96 15.40 13.46 -5.96
C THR A 96 15.22 11.94 -5.87
N PRO A 97 14.17 11.37 -6.51
CA PRO A 97 13.96 9.93 -6.53
C PRO A 97 14.99 9.28 -7.49
N SER A 98 15.30 7.99 -7.30
CA SER A 98 16.15 7.26 -8.25
C SER A 98 15.89 5.76 -8.22
N GLY A 99 16.30 5.07 -9.29
CA GLY A 99 16.26 3.61 -9.38
C GLY A 99 14.95 3.03 -9.93
N TRP A 100 14.07 3.87 -10.50
CA TRP A 100 12.74 3.46 -10.95
C TRP A 100 12.63 3.18 -12.45
N ASP A 101 13.59 3.62 -13.27
CA ASP A 101 13.49 3.66 -14.74
C ASP A 101 13.17 2.31 -15.41
N ASN A 102 13.68 1.22 -14.82
CA ASN A 102 13.51 -0.15 -15.29
C ASN A 102 12.69 -1.02 -14.33
N SER A 103 12.03 -0.40 -13.34
CA SER A 103 11.27 -1.11 -12.31
C SER A 103 9.79 -1.14 -12.68
N LEU A 104 9.27 -2.36 -12.90
CA LEU A 104 7.85 -2.59 -13.04
C LEU A 104 7.29 -3.03 -11.68
N VAL A 105 6.57 -2.14 -11.01
CA VAL A 105 6.04 -2.41 -9.68
C VAL A 105 4.76 -3.22 -9.80
N ILE A 106 4.70 -4.35 -9.10
CA ILE A 106 3.56 -5.24 -9.11
C ILE A 106 2.68 -4.96 -7.89
N PHE A 107 1.43 -4.66 -8.16
CA PHE A 107 0.36 -4.56 -7.18
C PHE A 107 -0.47 -5.84 -7.27
N LYS A 108 -0.71 -6.49 -6.13
CA LYS A 108 -1.45 -7.74 -6.05
C LYS A 108 -2.42 -7.69 -4.89
N LEU A 109 -3.60 -8.27 -5.09
CA LEU A 109 -4.54 -8.57 -4.01
C LEU A 109 -5.05 -10.00 -4.10
N GLN A 110 -5.53 -10.50 -2.97
CA GLN A 110 -6.06 -11.84 -2.81
C GLN A 110 -7.17 -11.84 -1.76
N LEU A 111 -8.31 -12.45 -2.11
CA LEU A 111 -9.41 -12.74 -1.20
C LEU A 111 -9.51 -14.26 -0.97
N PRO A 112 -10.01 -14.74 0.17
CA PRO A 112 -10.22 -16.18 0.40
C PRO A 112 -11.13 -16.78 -0.68
N GLY A 113 -10.71 -17.91 -1.27
CA GLY A 113 -11.50 -18.63 -2.26
C GLY A 113 -11.64 -17.97 -3.65
N GLN A 114 -11.02 -16.81 -3.88
CA GLN A 114 -11.04 -16.12 -5.18
C GLN A 114 -9.68 -16.21 -5.89
N LYS A 115 -9.64 -15.89 -7.18
CA LYS A 115 -8.37 -15.76 -7.91
C LYS A 115 -7.66 -14.46 -7.50
N ALA A 116 -6.34 -14.49 -7.40
CA ALA A 116 -5.55 -13.27 -7.22
C ALA A 116 -5.78 -12.28 -8.36
N VAL A 117 -5.87 -11.00 -8.02
CA VAL A 117 -5.84 -9.90 -8.98
C VAL A 117 -4.48 -9.24 -8.88
N SER A 118 -3.85 -8.97 -10.02
CA SER A 118 -2.57 -8.27 -10.07
C SER A 118 -2.50 -7.31 -11.23
N LYS A 119 -1.89 -6.15 -11.01
CA LYS A 119 -1.58 -5.16 -12.03
C LYS A 119 -0.13 -4.72 -11.87
N ALA A 120 0.57 -4.59 -12.98
CA ALA A 120 1.94 -4.12 -13.03
C ALA A 120 1.96 -2.69 -13.58
N GLU A 121 2.74 -1.81 -12.98
CA GLU A 121 2.78 -0.39 -13.35
C GLU A 121 4.19 0.18 -13.29
N LYS A 122 4.53 0.99 -14.28
CA LYS A 122 5.84 1.63 -14.38
C LYS A 122 5.80 2.96 -13.65
N LEU A 123 6.06 2.95 -12.33
CA LEU A 123 6.00 4.18 -11.52
C LEU A 123 6.97 5.28 -11.95
N ALA A 124 7.99 4.94 -12.76
CA ALA A 124 8.91 5.92 -13.35
C ALA A 124 8.21 7.01 -14.18
N THR A 125 7.00 6.76 -14.68
CA THR A 125 6.22 7.77 -15.44
C THR A 125 5.79 8.96 -14.59
N TYR A 126 5.76 8.80 -13.26
CA TYR A 126 5.27 9.80 -12.32
C TYR A 126 6.38 10.50 -11.52
N LEU A 127 7.67 10.29 -11.86
CA LEU A 127 8.79 10.85 -11.08
C LEU A 127 8.83 12.38 -11.04
N ASN A 128 8.25 13.03 -12.06
CA ASN A 128 8.18 14.49 -12.15
C ASN A 128 6.89 15.07 -11.56
N ASP A 129 5.95 14.22 -11.15
CA ASP A 129 4.69 14.65 -10.57
C ASP A 129 4.89 15.04 -9.12
N LYS A 130 4.47 16.27 -8.78
CA LYS A 130 4.58 16.81 -7.43
C LYS A 130 3.37 16.51 -6.55
N GLU A 131 2.31 15.98 -7.16
CA GLU A 131 1.05 15.68 -6.50
C GLU A 131 0.97 14.23 -6.03
N TRP A 132 0.06 13.97 -5.12
CA TRP A 132 -0.29 12.61 -4.72
C TRP A 132 -1.02 11.90 -5.87
N LEU A 133 -0.61 10.67 -6.16
CA LEU A 133 -1.25 9.81 -7.15
C LEU A 133 -1.75 8.52 -6.48
N ASP A 134 -2.76 7.91 -7.07
CA ASP A 134 -3.28 6.62 -6.63
C ASP A 134 -2.80 5.52 -7.59
N ALA A 135 -1.94 4.62 -7.08
CA ALA A 135 -1.36 3.51 -7.84
C ALA A 135 -1.87 2.13 -7.35
N PRO A 136 -2.08 1.16 -8.23
CA PRO A 136 -1.97 1.31 -9.67
C PRO A 136 -3.12 2.20 -10.20
N GLU A 137 -2.93 2.82 -11.35
CA GLU A 137 -3.92 3.68 -12.00
C GLU A 137 -5.26 2.93 -12.15
N GLY A 138 -6.38 3.55 -11.75
CA GLY A 138 -7.69 2.88 -11.73
C GLY A 138 -7.88 1.82 -10.63
N GLY A 139 -6.84 1.52 -9.85
CA GLY A 139 -6.85 0.58 -8.73
C GLY A 139 -6.85 -0.89 -9.14
N LEU A 140 -6.82 -1.75 -8.13
CA LEU A 140 -7.09 -3.18 -8.26
C LEU A 140 -8.57 -3.43 -7.95
N GLU A 141 -9.33 -3.81 -8.97
CA GLU A 141 -10.75 -4.13 -8.85
C GLU A 141 -10.96 -5.50 -8.18
N PHE A 142 -11.91 -5.58 -7.25
CA PHE A 142 -12.37 -6.85 -6.66
C PHE A 142 -13.79 -6.76 -6.13
N SER A 143 -14.50 -7.89 -6.04
CA SER A 143 -15.86 -7.95 -5.50
C SER A 143 -15.91 -8.72 -4.18
N VAL A 144 -16.56 -8.11 -3.18
CA VAL A 144 -16.85 -8.77 -1.90
C VAL A 144 -18.17 -9.53 -2.03
N THR A 145 -18.17 -10.82 -1.71
CA THR A 145 -19.37 -11.66 -1.74
C THR A 145 -20.20 -11.50 -0.46
N GLN A 146 -21.35 -12.16 -0.39
CA GLN A 146 -22.18 -12.20 0.82
C GLN A 146 -21.42 -12.78 2.03
N ASP A 147 -20.56 -13.77 1.79
CA ASP A 147 -19.65 -14.32 2.79
C ASP A 147 -18.44 -13.37 2.95
N SER A 148 -18.47 -12.57 4.00
CA SER A 148 -17.40 -11.62 4.35
C SER A 148 -16.45 -12.18 5.41
N SER A 149 -16.35 -13.51 5.52
CA SER A 149 -15.39 -14.16 6.41
C SER A 149 -13.96 -14.10 5.87
N GLY A 150 -12.99 -13.97 6.78
CA GLY A 150 -11.57 -13.96 6.44
C GLY A 150 -10.99 -12.56 6.16
N MET A 151 -9.84 -12.57 5.48
CA MET A 151 -8.98 -11.40 5.31
C MET A 151 -8.69 -11.18 3.83
N LEU A 152 -8.88 -9.96 3.36
CA LEU A 152 -8.24 -9.50 2.13
C LEU A 152 -6.77 -9.24 2.43
N THR A 153 -5.87 -9.71 1.58
CA THR A 153 -4.45 -9.38 1.63
C THR A 153 -4.03 -8.67 0.35
N PHE A 154 -3.14 -7.69 0.47
CA PHE A 154 -2.61 -6.96 -0.68
C PHE A 154 -1.11 -6.72 -0.53
N THR A 155 -0.42 -6.55 -1.65
CA THR A 155 1.02 -6.30 -1.71
C THR A 155 1.35 -5.38 -2.88
N MET A 156 2.27 -4.44 -2.66
CA MET A 156 3.01 -3.70 -3.68
C MET A 156 4.48 -4.13 -3.58
N TYR A 157 5.07 -4.63 -4.66
CA TYR A 157 6.44 -5.12 -4.64
C TYR A 157 7.18 -4.93 -5.97
N GLU A 158 8.50 -4.84 -5.85
CA GLU A 158 9.46 -4.91 -6.94
C GLU A 158 10.73 -5.53 -6.37
N ILE A 159 11.08 -6.72 -6.85
CA ILE A 159 12.18 -7.54 -6.32
C ILE A 159 13.14 -8.05 -7.41
N GLU A 160 12.84 -7.77 -8.67
CA GLU A 160 13.56 -8.32 -9.82
C GLU A 160 14.61 -7.34 -10.36
N CYS A 161 14.39 -6.02 -10.21
CA CYS A 161 15.25 -5.00 -10.77
C CYS A 161 16.58 -4.90 -10.02
N GLU A 162 17.69 -4.85 -10.76
CA GLU A 162 19.05 -4.73 -10.21
C GLU A 162 19.44 -3.30 -9.76
N ALA A 163 18.46 -2.52 -9.31
CA ALA A 163 18.64 -1.12 -8.95
C ALA A 163 18.09 -0.80 -7.55
N TRP A 164 18.87 -0.03 -6.80
CA TRP A 164 18.44 0.58 -5.54
C TRP A 164 17.41 1.67 -5.80
N LYS A 165 16.26 1.56 -5.14
CA LYS A 165 15.14 2.49 -5.24
C LYS A 165 15.08 3.39 -4.03
N LYS A 166 14.87 4.68 -4.27
CA LYS A 166 14.71 5.69 -3.22
C LYS A 166 13.67 6.73 -3.59
N GLY A 167 13.21 7.46 -2.58
CA GLY A 167 12.41 8.67 -2.73
C GLY A 167 10.93 8.43 -2.97
N LEU A 168 10.41 7.22 -2.70
CA LEU A 168 8.96 6.97 -2.71
C LEU A 168 8.35 7.33 -1.35
N LEU A 169 7.29 8.12 -1.36
CA LEU A 169 6.46 8.41 -0.20
C LEU A 169 5.17 7.58 -0.29
N ILE A 170 4.80 6.94 0.82
CA ILE A 170 3.50 6.26 0.97
C ILE A 170 2.74 6.99 2.07
N LYS A 171 1.52 7.43 1.76
CA LYS A 171 0.61 8.06 2.74
C LYS A 171 -0.38 7.07 3.32
N ASP A 172 -1.09 6.36 2.45
CA ASP A 172 -2.15 5.44 2.84
C ASP A 172 -2.48 4.43 1.74
N VAL A 173 -3.29 3.44 2.09
CA VAL A 173 -3.97 2.55 1.14
C VAL A 173 -5.47 2.81 1.23
N LYS A 174 -6.10 2.99 0.08
CA LYS A 174 -7.52 3.28 -0.08
C LYS A 174 -8.23 2.04 -0.59
N ILE A 175 -9.38 1.73 0.00
CA ILE A 175 -10.33 0.75 -0.53
C ILE A 175 -11.67 1.47 -0.68
N ILE A 176 -12.03 1.76 -1.92
CA ILE A 176 -13.19 2.63 -2.23
C ILE A 176 -14.17 1.81 -3.07
N PRO A 177 -15.47 1.80 -2.72
CA PRO A 177 -16.46 1.10 -3.53
C PRO A 177 -16.58 1.77 -4.90
N GLN A 178 -16.69 0.95 -5.94
CA GLN A 178 -17.21 1.41 -7.22
C GLN A 178 -18.71 1.72 -7.04
N ASN A 179 -19.18 2.72 -7.80
CA ASN A 179 -20.55 3.27 -7.76
C ASN A 179 -21.61 2.22 -7.43
#